data_AF-A0A838VFX0-F1
#
_entry.id   AF-A0A838VFX0-F1
#
_cell.length_a   1.000
_cell.length_b   1.000
_cell.length_c   1.000
_cell.angle_alpha   90.00
_cell.angle_beta   90.00
_cell.angle_gamma   90.00
#
_symmetry.space_group_name_H-M   'P 1'
#
loop_
_entity.id
_entity.type
_entity.pdbx_description
1 polymer ?
#
loop_
_entity_poly.entity_id
_entity_poly.type
_entity_poly.pdbx_seq_one_letter_code
_entity_poly.pdbx_strand_id
1 'polypeptide(L)'
;MDDEALLAGSIERLKASGRIDYRGEFGAEVATFIPYVAWLKREGLLDGRMVVSYRGMRPYYSFLSDDEFAARTEPRAWLPPGERDWPSPETATAVRSRWHVMPDYRAHYRDALPPSPLPVLFVQNKFTVEWGVGPVNFMPLIAIERLLRRVTGRFRVIYSRPGITPPTDDYTPDENTHCAYPDRAMVERFEGVEILEDMAVRTGGDYNALKLALLAQAHLFVAVQGGGAHLLAAFGRSLMLLLH
;
A
#
# COMPACT_ATOMS: atom_id res chain seq x y z
N MET A 1 -23.76 -10.51 9.99
CA MET A 1 -23.86 -11.28 8.73
C MET A 1 -22.65 -12.18 8.73
N ASP A 2 -22.82 -13.49 8.52
CA ASP A 2 -21.66 -14.38 8.40
C ASP A 2 -20.90 -14.09 7.09
N ASP A 3 -19.60 -14.38 7.05
CA ASP A 3 -18.74 -14.08 5.91
C ASP A 3 -19.16 -14.83 4.63
N GLU A 4 -19.81 -15.97 4.77
CA GLU A 4 -20.30 -16.78 3.64
C GLU A 4 -21.51 -16.12 2.98
N ALA A 5 -22.42 -15.54 3.76
CA ALA A 5 -23.54 -14.74 3.27
C ALA A 5 -23.05 -13.45 2.61
N LEU A 6 -22.03 -12.79 3.17
CA LEU A 6 -21.38 -11.63 2.55
C LEU A 6 -20.72 -12.01 1.21
N LEU A 7 -20.00 -13.13 1.18
CA LEU A 7 -19.38 -13.66 -0.05
C LEU A 7 -20.43 -13.95 -1.12
N ALA A 8 -21.48 -14.70 -0.78
CA ALA A 8 -22.56 -15.04 -1.70
C ALA A 8 -23.25 -13.78 -2.23
N GLY A 9 -23.62 -12.85 -1.35
CA GLY A 9 -24.22 -11.57 -1.74
C GLY A 9 -23.31 -10.71 -2.62
N SER A 10 -22.01 -10.70 -2.35
CA SER A 10 -21.01 -9.98 -3.14
C SER A 10 -20.93 -10.53 -4.57
N ILE A 11 -20.86 -11.86 -4.71
CA ILE A 11 -20.81 -12.53 -6.02
C ILE A 11 -22.11 -12.28 -6.81
N GLU A 12 -23.27 -12.38 -6.18
CA GLU A 12 -24.55 -12.12 -6.85
C GLU A 12 -24.66 -10.66 -7.32
N ARG A 13 -24.23 -9.69 -6.49
CA ARG A 13 -24.15 -8.28 -6.91
C ARG A 13 -23.21 -8.10 -8.10
N LEU A 14 -22.01 -8.68 -8.05
CA LEU A 14 -21.03 -8.61 -9.14
C LEU A 14 -21.60 -9.19 -10.45
N LYS A 15 -22.30 -10.32 -10.39
CA LYS A 15 -22.96 -10.91 -11.57
C LYS A 15 -24.07 -10.01 -12.12
N ALA A 16 -24.85 -9.39 -11.24
CA ALA A 16 -25.98 -8.55 -11.63
C ALA A 16 -25.56 -7.19 -12.21
N SER A 17 -24.52 -6.56 -11.65
CA SER A 17 -24.05 -5.23 -12.06
C SER A 17 -22.97 -5.27 -13.13
N GLY A 18 -22.27 -6.40 -13.29
CA GLY A 18 -21.05 -6.51 -14.11
C GLY A 18 -19.84 -5.76 -13.54
N ARG A 19 -19.92 -5.24 -12.30
CA ARG A 19 -18.83 -4.49 -11.67
C ARG A 19 -18.79 -4.60 -10.15
N ILE A 20 -17.61 -4.45 -9.57
CA ILE A 20 -17.41 -4.31 -8.13
C ILE A 20 -16.56 -3.08 -7.83
N ASP A 21 -16.98 -2.32 -6.83
CA ASP A 21 -16.37 -1.03 -6.50
C ASP A 21 -15.73 -1.09 -5.12
N TYR A 22 -14.51 -0.56 -5.02
CA TYR A 22 -13.92 -0.28 -3.72
C TYR A 22 -14.27 1.13 -3.23
N ARG A 23 -14.65 1.23 -1.97
CA ARG A 23 -14.74 2.48 -1.20
C ARG A 23 -14.08 2.27 0.15
N GLY A 24 -13.19 3.17 0.54
CA GLY A 24 -12.45 3.03 1.79
C GLY A 24 -11.05 3.60 1.77
N GLU A 25 -10.37 3.45 2.90
CA GLU A 25 -8.98 3.85 3.08
C GLU A 25 -8.00 2.89 2.39
N PHE A 26 -6.83 3.42 2.02
CA PHE A 26 -5.78 2.65 1.34
C PHE A 26 -5.41 1.35 2.07
N GLY A 27 -5.26 1.39 3.40
CA GLY A 27 -4.88 0.22 4.19
C GLY A 27 -5.90 -0.92 4.10
N ALA A 28 -7.19 -0.59 4.19
CA ALA A 28 -8.27 -1.56 4.10
C ALA A 28 -8.37 -2.16 2.68
N GLU A 29 -8.07 -1.38 1.65
CA GLU A 29 -8.06 -1.85 0.26
C GLU A 29 -7.01 -2.95 0.06
N VAL A 30 -5.77 -2.66 0.48
CA VAL A 30 -4.64 -3.58 0.38
C VAL A 30 -4.87 -4.85 1.19
N ALA A 31 -5.43 -4.72 2.40
CA ALA A 31 -5.60 -5.85 3.31
C ALA A 31 -6.85 -6.70 3.04
N THR A 32 -7.89 -6.16 2.41
CA THR A 32 -9.20 -6.87 2.31
C THR A 32 -9.73 -6.99 0.90
N PHE A 33 -9.68 -5.92 0.11
CA PHE A 33 -10.37 -5.86 -1.18
C PHE A 33 -9.50 -6.37 -2.33
N ILE A 34 -8.24 -5.92 -2.44
CA ILE A 34 -7.32 -6.44 -3.47
C ILE A 34 -7.18 -7.97 -3.37
N PRO A 35 -7.04 -8.58 -2.18
CA PRO A 35 -6.94 -10.03 -2.07
C PRO A 35 -8.21 -10.76 -2.49
N TYR A 36 -9.37 -10.15 -2.22
CA TYR A 36 -10.67 -10.66 -2.64
C TYR A 36 -10.82 -10.59 -4.17
N VAL A 37 -10.42 -9.48 -4.79
CA VAL A 37 -10.44 -9.31 -6.25
C VAL A 37 -9.50 -10.30 -6.94
N ALA A 38 -8.30 -10.52 -6.39
CA ALA A 38 -7.37 -11.53 -6.90
C ALA A 38 -7.95 -12.95 -6.78
N TRP A 39 -8.68 -13.23 -5.70
CA TRP A 39 -9.44 -14.48 -5.58
C TRP A 39 -10.52 -14.58 -6.66
N LEU A 40 -11.35 -13.55 -6.85
CA LEU A 40 -12.37 -13.53 -7.90
C LEU A 40 -11.77 -13.78 -9.31
N LYS A 41 -10.61 -13.17 -9.61
CA LYS A 41 -9.88 -13.42 -10.86
C LYS A 41 -9.47 -14.88 -10.99
N ARG A 42 -8.89 -15.45 -9.93
CA ARG A 42 -8.44 -16.85 -9.91
C ARG A 42 -9.58 -17.84 -10.11
N GLU A 43 -10.77 -17.55 -9.58
CA GLU A 43 -11.95 -18.41 -9.73
C GLU A 43 -12.73 -18.15 -11.04
N GLY A 44 -12.27 -17.27 -11.93
CA GLY A 44 -12.98 -16.93 -13.19
C GLY A 44 -14.25 -16.08 -12.99
N LEU A 45 -14.42 -15.49 -11.80
CA LEU A 45 -15.61 -14.69 -11.46
C LEU A 45 -15.50 -13.23 -11.94
N LEU A 46 -14.38 -12.81 -12.51
CA LEU A 46 -14.22 -11.49 -13.13
C LEU A 46 -14.38 -11.46 -14.65
N ASP A 47 -14.58 -12.61 -15.31
CA ASP A 47 -14.67 -12.66 -16.77
C ASP A 47 -15.81 -11.76 -17.30
N GLY A 48 -15.44 -10.76 -18.09
CA GLY A 48 -16.37 -9.75 -18.62
C GLY A 48 -16.90 -8.76 -17.58
N ARG A 49 -16.22 -8.60 -16.45
CA ARG A 49 -16.63 -7.72 -15.34
C ARG A 49 -15.51 -6.76 -14.96
N MET A 50 -15.88 -5.65 -14.35
CA MET A 50 -14.97 -4.55 -14.06
C MET A 50 -14.77 -4.33 -12.56
N VAL A 51 -13.53 -4.00 -12.17
CA VAL A 51 -13.17 -3.55 -10.83
C VAL A 51 -12.95 -2.05 -10.86
N VAL A 52 -13.61 -1.33 -9.97
CA VAL A 52 -13.46 0.12 -9.84
C VAL A 52 -12.73 0.45 -8.55
N SER A 53 -11.57 1.09 -8.66
CA SER A 53 -10.75 1.55 -7.53
C SER A 53 -10.26 2.97 -7.77
N TYR A 54 -9.57 3.56 -6.80
CA TYR A 54 -9.06 4.92 -6.82
C TYR A 54 -7.93 5.12 -7.84
N ARG A 55 -7.82 6.35 -8.38
CA ARG A 55 -6.69 6.78 -9.20
C ARG A 55 -5.35 6.47 -8.50
N GLY A 56 -4.38 6.03 -9.30
CA GLY A 56 -3.08 5.57 -8.83
C GLY A 56 -3.05 4.11 -8.34
N MET A 57 -4.19 3.41 -8.26
CA MET A 57 -4.21 2.02 -7.77
C MET A 57 -3.94 0.96 -8.83
N ARG A 58 -3.92 1.30 -10.12
CA ARG A 58 -3.71 0.35 -11.22
C ARG A 58 -2.51 -0.61 -11.00
N PRO A 59 -1.34 -0.16 -10.49
CA PRO A 59 -0.22 -1.06 -10.20
C PRO A 59 -0.56 -2.18 -9.19
N TYR A 60 -1.40 -1.92 -8.20
CA TYR A 60 -1.81 -2.95 -7.23
C TYR A 60 -2.78 -4.00 -7.82
N TYR A 61 -3.38 -3.70 -8.97
CA TYR A 61 -4.24 -4.62 -9.71
C TYR A 61 -3.56 -5.14 -10.98
N SER A 62 -2.23 -5.25 -11.00
CA SER A 62 -1.46 -5.66 -12.19
C SER A 62 -1.81 -7.04 -12.77
N PHE A 63 -2.59 -7.84 -12.05
CA PHE A 63 -3.13 -9.13 -12.48
C PHE A 63 -4.46 -9.02 -13.25
N LEU A 64 -5.04 -7.82 -13.34
CA LEU A 64 -6.20 -7.49 -14.17
C LEU A 64 -5.75 -6.93 -15.52
N SER A 65 -6.51 -7.20 -16.58
CA SER A 65 -6.35 -6.51 -17.87
C SER A 65 -6.91 -5.09 -17.81
N ASP A 66 -6.64 -4.29 -18.85
CA ASP A 66 -7.04 -2.87 -18.88
C ASP A 66 -8.56 -2.68 -19.02
N ASP A 67 -9.28 -3.66 -19.60
CA ASP A 67 -10.74 -3.71 -19.66
C ASP A 67 -11.41 -4.17 -18.35
N GLU A 68 -10.62 -4.73 -17.42
CA GLU A 68 -11.09 -5.21 -16.11
C GLU A 68 -10.92 -4.17 -14.99
N PHE A 69 -10.28 -3.02 -15.26
CA PHE A 69 -9.98 -2.01 -14.25
C PHE A 69 -10.40 -0.60 -14.68
N ALA A 70 -11.12 0.11 -13.81
CA ALA A 70 -11.38 1.53 -13.95
C ALA A 70 -10.96 2.32 -12.71
N ALA A 71 -10.38 3.49 -12.94
CA ALA A 71 -10.04 4.43 -11.90
C ALA A 71 -11.23 5.36 -11.59
N ARG A 72 -11.40 5.68 -10.31
CA ARG A 72 -12.30 6.71 -9.81
C ARG A 72 -11.51 7.89 -9.23
N THR A 73 -12.13 9.06 -9.21
CA THR A 73 -11.47 10.33 -8.86
C THR A 73 -11.97 10.93 -7.55
N GLU A 74 -13.01 10.36 -6.95
CA GLU A 74 -13.48 10.80 -5.65
C GLU A 74 -12.41 10.57 -4.56
N PRO A 75 -12.33 11.43 -3.54
CA PRO A 75 -11.47 11.22 -2.40
C PRO A 75 -11.77 9.91 -1.68
N ARG A 76 -10.76 9.37 -1.00
CA ARG A 76 -10.93 8.26 -0.07
C ARG A 76 -11.67 8.74 1.17
N ALA A 77 -12.58 7.91 1.66
CA ALA A 77 -13.29 8.12 2.90
C ALA A 77 -13.31 6.81 3.68
N TRP A 78 -13.36 6.89 5.01
CA TRP A 78 -13.48 5.70 5.83
C TRP A 78 -14.82 5.00 5.59
N LEU A 79 -14.78 3.68 5.40
CA LEU A 79 -15.97 2.86 5.21
C LEU A 79 -16.09 1.82 6.35
N PRO A 80 -17.14 1.90 7.18
CA PRO A 80 -17.37 0.94 8.25
C PRO A 80 -17.42 -0.50 7.71
N PRO A 81 -16.88 -1.49 8.45
CA PRO A 81 -16.96 -2.90 8.04
C PRO A 81 -18.38 -3.39 7.71
N GLY A 82 -19.40 -2.91 8.42
CA GLY A 82 -20.80 -3.29 8.19
C GLY A 82 -21.42 -2.74 6.91
N GLU A 83 -20.78 -1.75 6.26
CA GLU A 83 -21.20 -1.17 4.99
C GLU A 83 -20.42 -1.74 3.79
N ARG A 84 -19.53 -2.71 4.04
CA ARG A 84 -18.73 -3.34 2.97
C ARG A 84 -19.53 -4.44 2.29
N ASP A 85 -19.49 -4.41 0.97
CA ASP A 85 -20.16 -5.39 0.11
C ASP A 85 -19.25 -6.57 -0.29
N TRP A 86 -18.12 -6.75 0.40
CA TRP A 86 -17.16 -7.84 0.20
C TRP A 86 -16.77 -8.45 1.54
N PRO A 87 -16.42 -9.75 1.57
CA PRO A 87 -15.99 -10.39 2.80
C PRO A 87 -14.61 -9.85 3.21
N SER A 88 -14.41 -9.67 4.51
CA SER A 88 -13.11 -9.32 5.09
C SER A 88 -12.54 -10.56 5.81
N PRO A 89 -11.20 -10.72 5.90
CA PRO A 89 -10.63 -11.79 6.70
C PRO A 89 -10.90 -11.56 8.19
N GLU A 90 -11.19 -12.63 8.94
CA GLU A 90 -11.25 -12.61 10.40
C GLU A 90 -9.82 -12.45 10.96
N THR A 91 -9.52 -11.27 11.47
CA THR A 91 -8.17 -10.94 11.97
C THR A 91 -7.96 -11.40 13.41
N ALA A 92 -9.02 -11.69 14.18
CA ALA A 92 -8.90 -12.11 15.57
C ALA A 92 -8.40 -13.55 15.73
N THR A 93 -8.66 -14.42 14.75
CA THR A 93 -8.33 -15.85 14.83
C THR A 93 -7.06 -16.22 14.08
N ALA A 94 -6.47 -15.29 13.33
CA ALA A 94 -5.37 -15.53 12.39
C ALA A 94 -5.64 -16.66 11.37
N VAL A 95 -6.90 -17.06 11.19
CA VAL A 95 -7.29 -18.06 10.20
C VAL A 95 -7.42 -17.37 8.85
N ARG A 96 -6.65 -17.85 7.87
CA ARG A 96 -6.70 -17.30 6.52
C ARG A 96 -7.99 -17.74 5.82
N SER A 97 -8.83 -16.78 5.46
CA SER A 97 -10.01 -17.05 4.63
C SER A 97 -9.61 -17.49 3.21
N ARG A 98 -10.42 -18.35 2.57
CA ARG A 98 -10.17 -18.85 1.21
C ARG A 98 -10.11 -17.75 0.14
N TRP A 99 -10.83 -16.66 0.36
CA TRP A 99 -10.88 -15.48 -0.50
C TRP A 99 -9.80 -14.44 -0.19
N HIS A 100 -8.92 -14.69 0.78
CA HIS A 100 -7.81 -13.80 1.08
C HIS A 100 -6.56 -14.23 0.28
N VAL A 101 -6.53 -13.88 -1.00
CA VAL A 101 -5.46 -14.24 -1.94
C VAL A 101 -4.62 -13.00 -2.30
N MET A 102 -3.52 -12.76 -1.58
CA MET A 102 -2.62 -11.66 -1.95
C MET A 102 -1.99 -11.90 -3.33
N PRO A 103 -1.95 -10.89 -4.24
CA PRO A 103 -1.16 -10.95 -5.46
C PRO A 103 0.33 -11.12 -5.17
N ASP A 104 1.04 -11.86 -6.02
CA ASP A 104 2.50 -12.00 -5.94
C ASP A 104 3.18 -10.78 -6.57
N TYR A 105 3.13 -9.65 -5.87
CA TYR A 105 3.77 -8.42 -6.32
C TYR A 105 5.28 -8.57 -6.51
N ARG A 106 5.94 -9.38 -5.69
CA ARG A 106 7.39 -9.56 -5.80
C ARG A 106 7.75 -10.24 -7.12
N ALA A 107 7.04 -11.30 -7.49
CA ALA A 107 7.26 -11.97 -8.78
C ALA A 107 6.96 -11.04 -9.96
N HIS A 108 5.86 -10.29 -9.89
CA HIS A 108 5.46 -9.38 -10.97
C HIS A 108 6.46 -8.23 -11.19
N TYR A 109 6.95 -7.62 -10.10
CA TYR A 109 7.80 -6.43 -10.16
C TYR A 109 9.31 -6.71 -10.05
N ARG A 110 9.73 -7.98 -10.00
CA ARG A 110 11.14 -8.38 -9.81
C ARG A 110 12.10 -7.70 -10.78
N ASP A 111 11.71 -7.65 -12.05
CA ASP A 111 12.57 -7.20 -13.15
C ASP A 111 12.27 -5.76 -13.59
N ALA A 112 11.41 -5.04 -12.84
CA ALA A 112 11.01 -3.67 -13.15
C ALA A 112 12.11 -2.63 -12.90
N LEU A 113 13.13 -3.00 -12.11
CA LEU A 113 14.29 -2.16 -11.81
C LEU A 113 15.57 -3.01 -11.85
N PRO A 114 16.72 -2.42 -12.23
CA PRO A 114 18.01 -3.10 -12.12
C PRO A 114 18.27 -3.59 -10.69
N PRO A 115 18.88 -4.78 -10.51
CA PRO A 115 19.13 -5.32 -9.17
C PRO A 115 20.07 -4.41 -8.37
N SER A 116 19.76 -4.21 -7.10
CA SER A 116 20.61 -3.43 -6.21
C SER A 116 21.90 -4.20 -5.82
N PRO A 117 23.08 -3.54 -5.81
CA PRO A 117 24.32 -4.17 -5.35
C PRO A 117 24.36 -4.40 -3.84
N LEU A 118 23.51 -3.71 -3.08
CA LEU A 118 23.36 -3.88 -1.63
C LEU A 118 21.96 -4.41 -1.30
N PRO A 119 21.78 -5.15 -0.19
CA PRO A 119 20.46 -5.50 0.28
C PRO A 119 19.61 -4.23 0.50
N VAL A 120 18.35 -4.27 0.07
CA VAL A 120 17.45 -3.11 0.14
C VAL A 120 16.67 -3.14 1.47
N LEU A 121 16.79 -2.04 2.23
CA LEU A 121 16.01 -1.74 3.43
C LEU A 121 15.00 -0.64 3.08
N PHE A 122 13.70 -0.94 3.22
CA PHE A 122 12.65 0.04 2.99
C PHE A 122 12.11 0.58 4.33
N VAL A 123 12.20 1.89 4.52
CA VAL A 123 11.75 2.61 5.71
C VAL A 123 10.53 3.44 5.35
N GLN A 124 9.36 3.08 5.89
CA GLN A 124 8.11 3.79 5.68
C GLN A 124 7.73 4.57 6.94
N ASN A 125 7.69 5.89 6.82
CA ASN A 125 7.17 6.78 7.86
C ASN A 125 5.86 7.43 7.42
N LYS A 126 5.18 8.07 8.36
CA LYS A 126 4.10 9.04 8.13
C LYS A 126 4.27 10.20 9.10
N PHE A 127 3.78 11.38 8.77
CA PHE A 127 3.68 12.49 9.73
C PHE A 127 2.49 13.34 9.33
N THR A 128 1.32 12.90 9.79
CA THR A 128 0.04 13.27 9.21
C THR A 128 -0.99 13.38 10.31
N VAL A 129 -1.78 14.45 10.31
CA VAL A 129 -2.94 14.60 11.20
C VAL A 129 -4.00 13.62 10.77
N GLU A 130 -4.38 12.74 11.69
CA GLU A 130 -5.49 11.78 11.53
C GLU A 130 -6.58 12.15 12.55
N TRP A 131 -7.85 12.11 12.13
CA TRP A 131 -9.02 12.32 13.01
C TRP A 131 -9.03 13.65 13.80
N GLY A 132 -8.32 14.67 13.30
CA GLY A 132 -8.26 16.00 13.92
C GLY A 132 -7.47 16.09 15.24
N VAL A 133 -6.77 15.03 15.66
CA VAL A 133 -6.05 15.02 16.96
C VAL A 133 -4.60 15.48 16.83
N GLY A 134 -3.98 15.25 15.67
CA GLY A 134 -2.58 15.61 15.40
C GLY A 134 -1.82 14.48 14.72
N PRO A 135 -0.51 14.67 14.44
CA PRO A 135 0.34 13.60 13.95
C PRO A 135 0.41 12.44 14.96
N VAL A 136 -0.11 11.28 14.55
CA VAL A 136 -0.10 10.04 15.34
C VAL A 136 0.74 8.98 14.63
N ASN A 137 1.27 8.01 15.38
CA ASN A 137 1.96 6.83 14.83
C ASN A 137 3.07 7.20 13.81
N PHE A 138 3.99 8.08 14.18
CA PHE A 138 5.13 8.47 13.35
C PHE A 138 6.46 8.07 14.00
N MET A 139 7.51 7.91 13.18
CA MET A 139 8.84 7.61 13.67
C MET A 139 9.51 8.93 14.11
N PRO A 140 9.87 9.09 15.39
CA PRO A 140 10.52 10.31 15.86
C PRO A 140 11.92 10.45 15.24
N LEU A 141 12.39 11.68 15.02
CA LEU A 141 13.68 11.97 14.38
C LEU A 141 14.85 11.21 15.00
N ILE A 142 14.86 11.05 16.32
CA ILE A 142 15.90 10.30 17.03
C ILE A 142 15.90 8.80 16.66
N ALA A 143 14.73 8.21 16.41
CA ALA A 143 14.62 6.83 15.95
C ALA A 143 15.08 6.69 14.50
N ILE A 144 14.70 7.63 13.63
CA ILE A 144 15.18 7.69 12.24
C ILE A 144 16.71 7.80 12.22
N GLU A 145 17.28 8.74 12.97
CA GLU A 145 18.73 8.97 13.03
C GLU A 145 19.47 7.73 13.54
N ARG A 146 19.00 7.12 14.63
CA ARG A 146 19.62 5.90 15.19
C ARG A 146 19.55 4.73 14.22
N LEU A 147 18.42 4.57 13.52
CA LEU A 147 18.25 3.55 12.50
C LEU A 147 19.26 3.77 11.37
N LEU A 148 19.28 4.96 10.77
CA LEU A 148 20.14 5.27 9.63
C LEU A 148 21.63 5.14 9.98
N ARG A 149 22.08 5.64 11.13
CA ARG A 149 23.46 5.45 11.63
C ARG A 149 23.88 3.98 11.70
N ARG A 150 22.95 3.06 11.91
CA ARG A 150 23.24 1.62 12.10
C ARG A 150 23.30 0.84 10.79
N VAL A 151 22.60 1.32 9.75
CA VAL A 151 22.33 0.58 8.51
C VAL A 151 23.01 1.19 7.28
N THR A 152 23.33 2.48 7.29
CA THR A 152 24.04 3.11 6.16
C THR A 152 25.40 2.48 5.93
N GLY A 153 25.79 2.36 4.66
CA GLY A 153 26.97 1.61 4.22
C GLY A 153 26.81 0.07 4.20
N ARG A 154 25.71 -0.47 4.75
CA ARG A 154 25.41 -1.92 4.70
C ARG A 154 24.18 -2.26 3.86
N PHE A 155 23.29 -1.29 3.70
CA PHE A 155 22.04 -1.41 2.97
C PHE A 155 21.90 -0.25 2.00
N ARG A 156 21.24 -0.51 0.87
CA ARG A 156 20.58 0.56 0.11
C ARG A 156 19.30 0.91 0.85
N VAL A 157 19.23 2.12 1.41
CA VAL A 157 18.08 2.53 2.20
C VAL A 157 17.14 3.35 1.35
N ILE A 158 15.90 2.89 1.24
CA ILE A 158 14.81 3.66 0.64
C ILE A 158 13.96 4.23 1.76
N TYR A 159 13.93 5.54 1.90
CA TYR A 159 13.04 6.24 2.83
C TYR A 159 11.80 6.73 2.09
N SER A 160 10.62 6.50 2.65
CA SER A 160 9.37 7.04 2.13
C SER A 160 8.57 7.67 3.26
N ARG A 161 8.09 8.89 3.01
CA ARG A 161 7.04 9.54 3.78
C ARG A 161 6.13 10.31 2.82
N PRO A 162 4.90 9.82 2.55
CA PRO A 162 3.91 10.60 1.81
C PRO A 162 3.79 12.02 2.38
N GLY A 163 3.86 13.03 1.50
CA GLY A 163 3.90 14.44 1.88
C GLY A 163 5.29 15.02 2.21
N ILE A 164 6.39 14.29 1.96
CA ILE A 164 7.76 14.84 2.02
C ILE A 164 8.15 15.65 0.77
N THR A 165 7.46 15.39 -0.33
CA THR A 165 7.38 16.24 -1.53
C THR A 165 5.93 16.64 -1.74
N PRO A 166 5.65 17.68 -2.55
CA PRO A 166 4.31 17.92 -3.05
C PRO A 166 3.73 16.65 -3.72
N PRO A 167 2.42 16.39 -3.57
CA PRO A 167 1.77 15.24 -4.21
C PRO A 167 1.80 15.38 -5.73
N THR A 168 1.83 14.24 -6.42
CA THR A 168 1.64 14.17 -7.87
C THR A 168 0.15 13.98 -8.20
N ASP A 169 -0.22 14.19 -9.47
CA ASP A 169 -1.62 14.05 -9.92
C ASP A 169 -2.18 12.63 -9.76
N ASP A 170 -1.33 11.61 -9.60
CA ASP A 170 -1.74 10.21 -9.42
C ASP A 170 -2.11 9.85 -7.98
N TYR A 171 -1.98 10.78 -7.03
CA TYR A 171 -2.41 10.59 -5.65
C TYR A 171 -3.92 10.83 -5.52
N THR A 172 -4.60 9.93 -4.80
CA THR A 172 -5.99 10.16 -4.40
C THR A 172 -6.00 10.66 -2.95
N PRO A 173 -6.50 11.88 -2.69
CA PRO A 173 -6.53 12.45 -1.35
C PRO A 173 -7.49 11.68 -0.43
N ASP A 174 -7.25 11.79 0.87
CA ASP A 174 -8.11 11.32 1.95
C ASP A 174 -8.34 12.46 2.97
N GLU A 175 -8.97 12.16 4.10
CA GLU A 175 -9.21 13.13 5.18
C GLU A 175 -7.94 13.50 5.97
N ASN A 176 -6.80 12.87 5.67
CA ASN A 176 -5.57 13.06 6.41
C ASN A 176 -4.79 14.28 5.90
N THR A 177 -4.18 15.04 6.82
CA THR A 177 -3.42 16.25 6.47
C THR A 177 -1.94 16.08 6.75
N HIS A 178 -1.11 16.09 5.69
CA HIS A 178 0.35 16.02 5.83
C HIS A 178 0.88 17.25 6.57
N CYS A 179 1.75 17.01 7.54
CA CYS A 179 2.35 18.06 8.35
C CYS A 179 3.83 18.25 8.01
N ALA A 180 4.31 19.47 8.24
CA ALA A 180 5.73 19.76 8.16
C ALA A 180 6.48 18.91 9.20
N TYR A 181 7.50 18.20 8.74
CA TYR A 181 8.36 17.37 9.58
C TYR A 181 9.79 17.51 9.06
N PRO A 182 10.80 17.77 9.90
CA PRO A 182 12.17 18.04 9.45
C PRO A 182 12.95 16.74 9.15
N ASP A 183 12.25 15.66 8.80
CA ASP A 183 12.86 14.37 8.50
C ASP A 183 13.65 14.37 7.19
N ARG A 184 13.24 15.15 6.18
CA ARG A 184 14.03 15.34 4.96
C ARG A 184 15.46 15.76 5.26
N ALA A 185 15.62 16.89 5.95
CA ALA A 185 16.93 17.44 6.30
C ALA A 185 17.74 16.49 7.19
N MET A 186 17.05 15.65 7.98
CA MET A 186 17.69 14.58 8.75
C MET A 186 18.25 13.51 7.79
N VAL A 187 17.40 12.94 6.93
CA VAL A 187 17.72 11.81 6.04
C VAL A 187 18.84 12.17 5.07
N GLU A 188 18.83 13.38 4.51
CA GLU A 188 19.83 13.86 3.56
C GLU A 188 21.25 13.97 4.15
N ARG A 189 21.42 13.90 5.48
CA ARG A 189 22.74 13.83 6.13
C ARG A 189 23.43 12.47 5.98
N PHE A 190 22.73 11.45 5.48
CA PHE A 190 23.23 10.09 5.36
C PHE A 190 23.44 9.72 3.89
N GLU A 191 24.69 9.48 3.51
CA GLU A 191 25.04 8.99 2.19
C GLU A 191 24.41 7.61 1.92
N GLY A 192 23.89 7.42 0.70
CA GLY A 192 23.27 6.18 0.27
C GLY A 192 21.83 5.97 0.73
N VAL A 193 21.19 6.99 1.33
CA VAL A 193 19.74 6.98 1.58
C VAL A 193 19.02 7.72 0.45
N GLU A 194 18.07 7.04 -0.19
CA GLU A 194 17.26 7.60 -1.27
C GLU A 194 15.84 7.85 -0.77
N ILE A 195 15.29 9.02 -1.09
CA ILE A 195 13.88 9.37 -0.82
C ILE A 195 13.04 8.90 -2.00
N LEU A 196 12.10 7.98 -1.78
CA LEU A 196 11.22 7.41 -2.81
C LEU A 196 10.51 8.49 -3.60
N GLU A 197 9.95 9.48 -2.90
CA GLU A 197 9.19 10.56 -3.51
C GLU A 197 10.05 11.39 -4.48
N ASP A 198 11.32 11.64 -4.15
CA ASP A 198 12.25 12.33 -5.07
C ASP A 198 12.60 11.46 -6.28
N MET A 199 12.72 10.14 -6.10
CA MET A 199 12.94 9.20 -7.21
C MET A 199 11.75 9.20 -8.17
N ALA A 200 10.52 9.21 -7.65
CA ALA A 200 9.30 9.27 -8.45
C ALA A 200 9.26 10.55 -9.29
N VAL A 201 9.52 11.71 -8.67
CA VAL A 201 9.60 13.00 -9.38
C VAL A 201 10.67 13.00 -10.46
N ARG A 202 11.89 12.53 -10.17
CA ARG A 202 13.00 12.51 -11.15
C ARG A 202 12.73 11.61 -12.34
N THR A 203 12.05 10.49 -12.13
CA THR A 203 11.78 9.50 -13.19
C THR A 203 10.52 9.84 -13.99
N GLY A 204 9.68 10.78 -13.50
CA GLY A 204 8.35 11.02 -14.06
C GLY A 204 7.46 9.78 -14.00
N GLY A 205 7.84 8.78 -13.20
CA GLY A 205 7.17 7.49 -13.13
C GLY A 205 6.03 7.50 -12.13
N ASP A 206 5.07 6.58 -12.34
CA ASP A 206 3.99 6.31 -11.39
C ASP A 206 4.60 5.95 -10.01
N TYR A 207 4.27 6.76 -9.01
CA TYR A 207 4.76 6.61 -7.63
C TYR A 207 4.51 5.21 -7.08
N ASN A 208 3.31 4.66 -7.31
CA ASN A 208 2.93 3.34 -6.80
C ASN A 208 3.63 2.23 -7.57
N ALA A 209 3.78 2.35 -8.89
CA ALA A 209 4.55 1.38 -9.68
C ALA A 209 6.03 1.35 -9.24
N LEU A 210 6.66 2.51 -9.07
CA LEU A 210 8.03 2.62 -8.57
C LEU A 210 8.17 2.05 -7.16
N LYS A 211 7.21 2.36 -6.28
CA LYS A 211 7.17 1.82 -4.92
C LYS A 211 7.13 0.28 -4.93
N LEU A 212 6.22 -0.31 -5.69
CA LEU A 212 6.08 -1.77 -5.80
C LEU A 212 7.36 -2.42 -6.36
N ALA A 213 8.01 -1.79 -7.34
CA ALA A 213 9.29 -2.24 -7.87
C ALA A 213 10.43 -2.22 -6.84
N LEU A 214 10.52 -1.16 -6.03
CA LEU A 214 11.51 -1.09 -4.95
C LEU A 214 11.22 -2.09 -3.83
N LEU A 215 9.94 -2.27 -3.48
CA LEU A 215 9.51 -3.28 -2.50
C LEU A 215 9.79 -4.71 -2.97
N ALA A 216 9.70 -4.98 -4.28
CA ALA A 216 10.05 -6.27 -4.86
C ALA A 216 11.55 -6.61 -4.74
N GLN A 217 12.42 -5.61 -4.58
CA GLN A 217 13.84 -5.80 -4.26
C GLN A 217 14.13 -5.83 -2.75
N ALA A 218 13.26 -5.21 -1.93
CA ALA A 218 13.43 -5.12 -0.49
C ALA A 218 13.14 -6.43 0.23
N HIS A 219 13.88 -6.71 1.30
CA HIS A 219 13.67 -7.88 2.17
C HIS A 219 13.55 -7.52 3.65
N LEU A 220 13.92 -6.29 4.00
CA LEU A 220 13.81 -5.74 5.34
C LEU A 220 12.96 -4.48 5.26
N PHE A 221 12.02 -4.38 6.19
CA PHE A 221 11.05 -3.30 6.26
C PHE A 221 11.02 -2.73 7.67
N VAL A 222 11.03 -1.40 7.77
CA VAL A 222 10.75 -0.71 9.02
C VAL A 222 9.61 0.26 8.76
N ALA A 223 8.54 0.16 9.54
CA ALA A 223 7.40 1.04 9.37
C ALA A 223 6.74 1.40 10.68
N VAL A 224 5.92 2.43 10.63
CA VAL A 224 4.94 2.77 11.67
C VAL A 224 3.57 2.22 11.30
N GLN A 225 2.65 2.14 12.26
CA GLN A 225 1.28 1.72 12.00
C GLN A 225 0.57 2.66 11.00
N GLY A 226 -0.09 2.07 10.01
CA GLY A 226 -0.87 2.79 9.00
C GLY A 226 -1.07 1.95 7.73
N GLY A 227 -1.74 2.51 6.73
CA GLY A 227 -2.05 1.81 5.47
C GLY A 227 -0.81 1.27 4.74
N GLY A 228 0.31 2.00 4.79
CA GLY A 228 1.58 1.57 4.20
C GLY A 228 2.12 0.27 4.81
N ALA A 229 1.92 0.04 6.11
CA ALA A 229 2.40 -1.18 6.78
C ALA A 229 1.73 -2.46 6.24
N HIS A 230 0.44 -2.40 5.89
CA HIS A 230 -0.26 -3.52 5.26
C HIS A 230 0.37 -3.89 3.91
N LEU A 231 0.79 -2.90 3.12
CA LEU A 231 1.49 -3.15 1.87
C LEU A 231 2.84 -3.83 2.10
N LEU A 232 3.63 -3.38 3.09
CA LEU A 232 4.92 -4.01 3.36
C LEU A 232 4.77 -5.47 3.78
N ALA A 233 3.73 -5.79 4.55
CA ALA A 233 3.40 -7.16 4.92
C ALA A 233 3.13 -8.06 3.70
N ALA A 234 2.60 -7.51 2.60
CA ALA A 234 2.36 -8.24 1.35
C ALA A 234 3.65 -8.70 0.66
N PHE A 235 4.78 -8.02 0.88
CA PHE A 235 6.06 -8.37 0.24
C PHE A 235 6.87 -9.40 1.04
N GLY A 236 6.50 -9.66 2.31
CA GLY A 236 7.04 -10.72 3.15
C GLY A 236 8.54 -10.63 3.48
N ARG A 237 8.98 -11.46 4.45
CA ARG A 237 10.29 -11.54 5.14
C ARG A 237 10.30 -10.88 6.51
N SER A 238 10.96 -9.73 6.68
CA SER A 238 11.16 -9.14 8.00
C SER A 238 10.60 -7.73 8.05
N LEU A 239 9.53 -7.55 8.82
CA LEU A 239 8.89 -6.27 9.06
C LEU A 239 8.98 -5.91 10.54
N MET A 240 9.62 -4.79 10.86
CA MET A 240 9.59 -4.19 12.18
C MET A 240 8.57 -3.05 12.18
N LEU A 241 7.53 -3.19 13.00
CA LEU A 241 6.52 -2.17 13.22
C LEU A 241 6.79 -1.41 14.51
N LEU A 242 6.87 -0.09 14.41
CA LEU A 242 6.89 0.82 15.56
C LEU A 242 5.45 1.25 15.86
N LEU A 243 5.00 0.95 17.08
CA LEU A 243 3.69 1.33 17.60
C LEU A 243 3.92 2.36 18.71
N HIS A 244 3.17 3.47 18.68
CA HIS A 244 3.27 4.57 19.64
C HIS A 244 1.90 4.92 20.21
#